data_AF-E7GJP0-F1
#
_entry.id   AF-E7GJP0-F1
#
_cell.length_a   1.000
_cell.length_b   1.000
_cell.length_c   1.000
_cell.angle_alpha   90.00
_cell.angle_beta   90.00
_cell.angle_gamma   90.00
#
_symmetry.space_group_name_H-M   'P 1'
#
loop_
_entity.id
_entity.type
_entity.pdbx_description
1 polymer ?
#
loop_
_entity_poly.entity_id
_entity_poly.type
_entity_poly.pdbx_seq_one_letter_code
_entity_poly.pdbx_strand_id
1 'polypeptide(L)'
;MKKLATVYRDSCRELKQVRTITTAAMFMAVSVVLGYFTIEAGPYLKIGFGSVVNQFVYFLFGPVVGGFYGGVLDLVKYVVKPTGAFFPGFTFNAILAGIIYGTFLYQRPLTFKRTLAVHFIVIMVCNVFLNTLFLSMMSGKGILALIPMRLVKNMIMWPIDTALFYLIAKKMEDAGIVKAIRKFRLPGARA
;
A
#
# COMPACT_ATOMS: atom_id res chain seq x y z
N MET A 1 -17.66 16.06 5.61
CA MET A 1 -17.93 14.64 5.91
C MET A 1 -18.58 13.85 4.75
N LYS A 2 -19.50 14.43 3.96
CA LYS A 2 -20.14 13.72 2.82
C LYS A 2 -19.18 13.13 1.76
N LYS A 3 -18.03 13.78 1.50
CA LYS A 3 -17.01 13.32 0.54
C LYS A 3 -16.27 12.03 0.94
N LEU A 4 -16.13 11.74 2.24
CA LEU A 4 -15.48 10.49 2.67
C LEU A 4 -16.46 9.33 2.56
N ALA A 5 -17.71 9.52 3.00
CA ALA A 5 -18.75 8.51 2.86
C ALA A 5 -18.98 8.11 1.38
N THR A 6 -18.89 9.04 0.44
CA THR A 6 -18.96 8.72 -1.01
C THR A 6 -17.74 7.93 -1.48
N VAL A 7 -16.52 8.30 -1.06
CA VAL A 7 -15.29 7.55 -1.40
C VAL A 7 -15.35 6.11 -0.91
N TYR A 8 -15.86 5.88 0.30
CA TYR A 8 -16.03 4.53 0.84
C TYR A 8 -17.16 3.77 0.14
N ARG A 9 -18.28 4.43 -0.18
CA ARG A 9 -19.40 3.84 -0.90
C ARG A 9 -19.02 3.46 -2.34
N ASP A 10 -18.24 4.30 -3.01
CA ASP A 10 -17.72 4.04 -4.35
C ASP A 10 -16.72 2.88 -4.32
N SER A 11 -15.79 2.85 -3.35
CA SER A 11 -14.87 1.73 -3.17
C SER A 11 -15.59 0.40 -2.88
N CYS A 12 -16.66 0.42 -2.08
CA CYS A 12 -17.52 -0.76 -1.86
C CYS A 12 -18.24 -1.22 -3.13
N ARG A 13 -18.65 -0.28 -3.99
CA ARG A 13 -19.26 -0.61 -5.29
C ARG A 13 -18.23 -1.19 -6.25
N GLU A 14 -17.00 -0.69 -6.22
CA GLU A 14 -15.88 -1.22 -6.99
C GLU A 14 -15.54 -2.67 -6.59
N LEU A 15 -15.56 -3.00 -5.29
CA LEU A 15 -15.35 -4.37 -4.81
C LEU A 15 -16.36 -5.38 -5.39
N LYS A 16 -17.61 -4.97 -5.65
CA LYS A 16 -18.63 -5.88 -6.18
C LYS A 16 -18.44 -6.21 -7.66
N GLN A 17 -17.58 -5.47 -8.37
CA GLN A 17 -17.38 -5.67 -9.79
C GLN A 17 -16.25 -6.67 -10.04
N VAL A 18 -16.59 -7.80 -10.66
CA VAL A 18 -15.65 -8.91 -10.94
C VAL A 18 -14.36 -8.42 -11.62
N ARG A 19 -14.48 -7.46 -12.54
CA ARG A 19 -13.34 -6.87 -13.26
C ARG A 19 -12.35 -6.14 -12.36
N THR A 20 -12.85 -5.51 -11.30
CA THR A 20 -12.02 -4.83 -10.30
C THR A 20 -11.22 -5.86 -9.51
N ILE A 21 -11.88 -6.94 -9.10
CA ILE A 21 -11.26 -8.05 -8.36
C ILE A 21 -10.17 -8.71 -9.20
N THR A 22 -10.45 -9.02 -10.48
CA THR A 22 -9.46 -9.65 -11.37
C THR A 22 -8.27 -8.73 -11.62
N THR A 23 -8.50 -7.43 -11.85
CA THR A 23 -7.41 -6.48 -12.06
C THR A 23 -6.57 -6.31 -10.80
N ALA A 24 -7.21 -6.25 -9.62
CA ALA A 24 -6.51 -6.22 -8.34
C ALA A 24 -5.68 -7.49 -8.10
N ALA A 25 -6.20 -8.67 -8.43
CA ALA A 25 -5.47 -9.93 -8.34
C ALA A 25 -4.25 -9.98 -9.28
N MET A 26 -4.37 -9.44 -10.50
CA MET A 26 -3.23 -9.33 -11.42
C MET A 26 -2.14 -8.40 -10.85
N PHE A 27 -2.51 -7.24 -10.30
CA PHE A 27 -1.55 -6.37 -9.63
C PHE A 27 -0.94 -7.02 -8.38
N MET A 28 -1.70 -7.87 -7.67
CA MET A 28 -1.21 -8.66 -6.55
C MET A 28 -0.09 -9.59 -6.99
N ALA A 29 -0.31 -10.36 -8.06
CA ALA A 29 0.70 -11.25 -8.63
C ALA A 29 1.95 -10.47 -9.06
N VAL A 30 1.77 -9.34 -9.74
CA VAL A 30 2.86 -8.45 -10.13
C VAL A 30 3.64 -7.92 -8.91
N SER A 31 2.95 -7.50 -7.84
CA SER A 31 3.60 -7.06 -6.61
C SER A 31 4.40 -8.17 -5.92
N VAL A 32 3.88 -9.40 -5.93
CA VAL A 32 4.58 -10.56 -5.36
C VAL A 32 5.85 -10.86 -6.16
N VAL A 33 5.75 -10.94 -7.50
CA VAL A 33 6.91 -11.18 -8.38
C VAL A 33 7.96 -10.07 -8.23
N LEU A 34 7.56 -8.80 -8.27
CA LEU A 34 8.46 -7.65 -8.04
C LEU A 34 9.02 -7.61 -6.61
N GLY A 35 8.32 -8.24 -5.66
CA GLY A 35 8.79 -8.45 -4.29
C GLY A 35 9.95 -9.44 -4.21
N TYR A 36 10.10 -10.34 -5.18
CA TYR A 36 11.28 -11.22 -5.27
C TYR A 36 12.50 -10.48 -5.82
N PHE A 37 12.29 -9.53 -6.74
CA PHE A 37 13.35 -8.70 -7.31
C PHE A 37 13.65 -7.46 -6.45
N THR A 38 13.71 -7.62 -5.14
CA THR A 38 14.17 -6.56 -4.23
C THR A 38 15.66 -6.34 -4.42
N ILE A 39 16.05 -5.12 -4.79
CA ILE A 39 17.46 -4.73 -4.81
C ILE A 39 17.87 -4.50 -3.36
N GLU A 40 18.70 -5.39 -2.83
CA GLU A 40 19.26 -5.29 -1.49
C GLU A 40 20.46 -4.33 -1.53
N ALA A 41 20.20 -3.05 -1.31
CA ALA A 41 21.23 -2.03 -1.10
C ALA A 41 21.77 -2.11 0.34
N GLY A 42 22.30 -3.28 0.71
CA GLY A 42 22.91 -3.59 2.01
C GLY A 42 22.02 -4.38 2.99
N PRO A 43 22.58 -4.79 4.16
CA PRO A 43 21.90 -5.67 5.14
C PRO A 43 20.61 -5.09 5.74
N TYR A 44 20.41 -3.78 5.61
CA TYR A 44 19.26 -3.08 6.19
C TYR A 44 18.37 -2.39 5.16
N LEU A 45 18.83 -2.07 3.95
CA LEU A 45 18.06 -1.37 2.92
C LEU A 45 17.65 -2.34 1.81
N LYS A 46 16.38 -2.76 1.81
CA LYS A 46 15.79 -3.56 0.73
C LYS A 46 14.79 -2.68 0.01
N ILE A 47 15.12 -2.22 -1.19
CA ILE A 47 14.20 -1.44 -2.02
C ILE A 47 13.38 -2.42 -2.83
N GLY A 48 12.11 -2.56 -2.46
CA GLY A 48 11.17 -3.47 -3.12
C GLY A 48 10.20 -2.72 -4.02
N PHE A 49 10.29 -2.95 -5.33
CA PHE A 49 9.33 -2.40 -6.29
C PHE A 49 7.89 -2.88 -6.04
N GLY A 50 7.71 -4.01 -5.34
CA GLY A 50 6.39 -4.50 -4.94
C GLY A 50 5.57 -3.51 -4.10
N SER A 51 6.21 -2.71 -3.25
CA SER A 51 5.53 -1.70 -2.42
C SER A 51 4.90 -0.59 -3.27
N VAL A 52 5.56 -0.20 -4.36
CA VAL A 52 5.07 0.82 -5.28
C VAL A 52 3.82 0.34 -6.01
N VAL A 53 3.80 -0.92 -6.46
CA VAL A 53 2.62 -1.53 -7.08
C VAL A 53 1.43 -1.56 -6.12
N ASN A 54 1.67 -1.89 -4.85
CA ASN A 54 0.61 -1.90 -3.83
C ASN A 54 0.04 -0.50 -3.60
N GLN A 55 0.90 0.50 -3.47
CA GLN A 55 0.47 1.90 -3.36
C GLN A 55 -0.32 2.34 -4.59
N PHE A 56 0.02 1.85 -5.77
CA PHE A 56 -0.70 2.13 -7.00
C PHE A 56 -2.11 1.50 -7.00
N VAL A 57 -2.24 0.27 -6.48
CA VAL A 57 -3.53 -0.38 -6.25
C VAL A 57 -4.37 0.42 -5.24
N TYR A 58 -3.77 0.89 -4.15
CA TYR A 58 -4.48 1.72 -3.16
C TYR A 58 -4.97 3.04 -3.77
N PHE A 59 -4.15 3.68 -4.60
CA PHE A 59 -4.53 4.89 -5.35
C PHE A 59 -5.66 4.63 -6.36
N LEU A 60 -5.63 3.47 -7.02
CA LEU A 60 -6.61 3.11 -8.04
C LEU A 60 -7.94 2.66 -7.47
N PHE A 61 -7.95 1.83 -6.42
CA PHE A 61 -9.16 1.11 -5.97
C PHE A 61 -9.74 1.63 -4.65
N GLY A 62 -9.05 2.58 -4.01
CA GLY A 62 -9.58 3.27 -2.83
C GLY A 62 -9.42 2.50 -1.52
N PRO A 63 -9.92 3.07 -0.40
CA PRO A 63 -9.63 2.57 0.95
C PRO A 63 -10.18 1.17 1.23
N VAL A 64 -11.40 0.85 0.77
CA VAL A 64 -12.04 -0.43 1.10
C VAL A 64 -11.43 -1.59 0.32
N VAL A 65 -11.25 -1.40 -1.00
CA VAL A 65 -10.55 -2.39 -1.84
C VAL A 65 -9.08 -2.49 -1.42
N GLY A 66 -8.44 -1.36 -1.13
CA GLY A 66 -7.05 -1.31 -0.70
C GLY A 66 -6.81 -2.01 0.63
N GLY A 67 -7.72 -1.85 1.60
CA GLY A 67 -7.66 -2.60 2.86
C GLY A 67 -7.78 -4.12 2.64
N PHE A 68 -8.77 -4.56 1.87
CA PHE A 68 -8.95 -5.99 1.58
C PHE A 68 -7.78 -6.57 0.78
N TYR A 69 -7.33 -5.87 -0.26
CA TYR A 69 -6.14 -6.22 -1.02
C TYR A 69 -4.90 -6.32 -0.14
N GLY A 70 -4.69 -5.35 0.77
CA GLY A 70 -3.54 -5.34 1.68
C GLY A 70 -3.54 -6.55 2.62
N GLY A 71 -4.70 -6.88 3.20
CA GLY A 71 -4.85 -8.07 4.03
C GLY A 71 -4.61 -9.37 3.26
N VAL A 72 -5.25 -9.55 2.11
CA VAL A 72 -5.07 -10.76 1.28
C VAL A 72 -3.64 -10.89 0.76
N LEU A 73 -3.02 -9.79 0.32
CA LEU A 73 -1.64 -9.77 -0.14
C LEU A 73 -0.68 -10.23 0.96
N ASP A 74 -0.92 -9.84 2.21
CA ASP A 74 -0.10 -10.25 3.35
C ASP A 74 -0.17 -11.78 3.57
N LEU A 75 -1.37 -12.36 3.55
CA LEU A 75 -1.56 -13.81 3.60
C LEU A 75 -0.89 -14.52 2.41
N VAL A 76 -1.08 -14.01 1.19
CA VAL A 76 -0.48 -14.59 -0.01
C VAL A 76 1.05 -14.55 0.08
N LYS A 77 1.63 -13.40 0.46
CA LYS A 77 3.09 -13.29 0.64
C LYS A 77 3.61 -14.26 1.68
N TYR A 78 2.88 -14.45 2.79
CA TYR A 78 3.24 -15.40 3.82
C TYR A 78 3.27 -16.85 3.30
N VAL A 79 2.24 -17.25 2.54
CA VAL A 79 2.15 -18.60 1.95
C VAL A 79 3.26 -18.85 0.93
N VAL A 80 3.55 -17.88 0.05
CA VAL A 80 4.55 -18.06 -1.02
C VAL A 80 5.98 -17.92 -0.48
N LYS A 81 6.21 -17.13 0.57
CA LYS A 81 7.50 -17.01 1.23
C LYS A 81 7.30 -16.87 2.75
N PRO A 82 7.39 -17.98 3.52
CA PRO A 82 7.25 -17.95 4.97
C PRO A 82 8.51 -17.38 5.64
N THR A 83 8.82 -16.10 5.38
CA THR A 83 9.86 -15.37 6.10
C THR A 83 9.29 -14.82 7.41
N GLY A 84 9.36 -15.63 8.47
CA GLY A 84 8.96 -15.27 9.84
C GLY A 84 7.67 -15.97 10.30
N ALA A 85 7.29 -15.79 11.57
CA ALA A 85 6.01 -16.32 12.07
C ALA A 85 4.86 -15.42 11.60
N PHE A 86 3.75 -16.03 11.19
CA PHE A 86 2.53 -15.30 10.86
C PHE A 86 1.99 -14.65 12.14
N PHE A 87 1.85 -13.33 12.13
CA PHE A 87 1.19 -12.61 13.20
C PHE A 87 0.00 -11.85 12.63
N PRO A 88 -1.22 -12.08 13.14
CA PRO A 88 -2.42 -11.40 12.63
C PRO A 88 -2.34 -9.87 12.74
N GLY A 89 -1.48 -9.34 13.63
CA GLY A 89 -1.17 -7.91 13.69
C GLY A 89 -0.50 -7.36 12.43
N PHE A 90 0.35 -8.13 11.72
CA PHE A 90 0.95 -7.68 10.46
C PHE A 90 -0.09 -7.56 9.34
N THR A 91 -1.05 -8.48 9.30
CA THR A 91 -2.19 -8.40 8.39
C THR A 91 -3.06 -7.18 8.70
N PHE A 92 -3.34 -6.91 9.98
CA PHE A 92 -4.05 -5.70 10.40
C PHE A 92 -3.31 -4.43 9.96
N ASN A 93 -1.99 -4.43 10.09
CA ASN A 93 -1.14 -3.33 9.63
C ASN A 93 -1.24 -3.10 8.11
N ALA A 94 -1.25 -4.19 7.33
CA ALA A 94 -1.39 -4.12 5.88
C ALA A 94 -2.78 -3.58 5.46
N ILE A 95 -3.84 -3.99 6.16
CA ILE A 95 -5.20 -3.46 5.97
C ILE A 95 -5.24 -1.97 6.28
N LEU A 96 -4.67 -1.55 7.42
CA LEU A 96 -4.67 -0.15 7.85
C LEU A 96 -3.88 0.73 6.87
N ALA A 97 -2.71 0.25 6.41
CA ALA A 97 -1.92 0.94 5.39
C ALA A 97 -2.72 1.11 4.10
N GLY A 98 -3.40 0.06 3.62
CA GLY A 98 -4.26 0.12 2.44
C GLY A 98 -5.40 1.13 2.58
N ILE A 99 -6.02 1.21 3.76
CA ILE A 99 -7.09 2.18 4.06
C ILE A 99 -6.54 3.61 4.11
N ILE A 100 -5.39 3.84 4.76
CA ILE A 100 -4.79 5.18 4.87
C ILE A 100 -4.37 5.67 3.48
N TYR A 101 -3.63 4.85 2.73
CA TYR A 101 -3.25 5.18 1.36
C TYR A 101 -4.49 5.42 0.50
N GLY A 102 -5.46 4.50 0.50
CA GLY A 102 -6.67 4.65 -0.27
C GLY A 102 -7.47 5.91 0.10
N THR A 103 -7.58 6.26 1.38
CA THR A 103 -8.39 7.43 1.80
C THR A 103 -7.80 8.75 1.33
N PHE A 104 -6.49 8.90 1.40
CA PHE A 104 -5.83 10.17 1.09
C PHE A 104 -5.44 10.32 -0.39
N LEU A 105 -5.16 9.23 -1.08
CA LEU A 105 -4.71 9.25 -2.48
C LEU A 105 -5.86 9.03 -3.49
N TYR A 106 -6.98 8.40 -3.10
CA TYR A 106 -8.07 8.08 -4.05
C TYR A 106 -8.85 9.32 -4.52
N GLN A 107 -9.07 9.39 -5.84
CA GLN A 107 -9.80 10.47 -6.55
C GLN A 107 -9.28 11.91 -6.27
N ARG A 108 -8.03 12.06 -5.85
CA ARG A 108 -7.39 13.37 -5.64
C ARG A 108 -6.24 13.59 -6.61
N PRO A 109 -5.93 14.85 -6.98
CA PRO A 109 -4.76 15.14 -7.79
C PRO A 109 -3.49 14.75 -7.01
N LEU A 110 -2.60 14.02 -7.68
CA LEU A 110 -1.32 13.61 -7.14
C LEU A 110 -0.42 14.85 -7.00
N THR A 111 -0.11 15.21 -5.76
CA THR A 111 0.82 16.30 -5.46
C THR A 111 1.94 15.74 -4.60
N PHE A 112 3.19 16.06 -4.92
CA PHE A 112 4.36 15.57 -4.18
C PHE A 112 4.23 15.78 -2.66
N LYS A 113 3.76 16.97 -2.24
CA LYS A 113 3.50 17.29 -0.82
C LYS A 113 2.49 16.35 -0.14
N ARG A 114 1.45 15.91 -0.86
CA ARG A 114 0.43 14.99 -0.33
C ARG A 114 0.96 13.56 -0.24
N THR A 115 1.61 13.07 -1.28
CA THR A 115 2.22 11.74 -1.28
C THR A 115 3.23 11.61 -0.15
N LEU A 116 4.05 12.65 0.06
CA LEU A 116 5.04 12.72 1.13
C LEU A 116 4.36 12.67 2.51
N ALA A 117 3.31 13.48 2.73
CA ALA A 117 2.56 13.48 3.99
C ALA A 117 1.87 12.13 4.28
N VAL A 118 1.30 11.48 3.27
CA VAL A 118 0.63 10.18 3.45
C VAL A 118 1.64 9.07 3.72
N HIS A 119 2.76 9.05 3.00
CA HIS A 119 3.85 8.13 3.31
C HIS A 119 4.37 8.34 4.73
N PHE A 120 4.50 9.59 5.19
CA PHE A 120 4.93 9.88 6.55
C PHE A 120 3.96 9.33 7.60
N ILE A 121 2.65 9.55 7.42
CA ILE A 121 1.61 9.05 8.32
C ILE A 121 1.64 7.52 8.37
N VAL A 122 1.74 6.86 7.21
CA VAL A 122 1.81 5.39 7.17
C VAL A 122 3.09 4.88 7.83
N ILE A 123 4.23 5.52 7.60
CA ILE A 123 5.48 5.11 8.24
C ILE A 123 5.39 5.28 9.76
N MET A 124 4.88 6.41 10.24
CA MET A 124 4.74 6.67 11.68
C MET A 124 3.76 5.68 12.33
N VAL A 125 2.56 5.53 11.77
CA VAL A 125 1.49 4.73 12.39
C VAL A 125 1.73 3.24 12.15
N CYS A 126 1.90 2.82 10.90
CA CYS A 126 1.96 1.41 10.53
C CYS A 126 3.34 0.80 10.78
N ASN A 127 4.42 1.54 10.48
CA ASN A 127 5.78 0.97 10.49
C ASN A 127 6.51 1.23 11.81
N VAL A 128 6.38 2.42 12.40
CA VAL A 128 7.04 2.74 13.67
C VAL A 128 6.20 2.29 14.87
N PHE A 129 4.89 2.51 14.88
CA PHE A 129 4.05 2.15 16.02
C PHE A 129 3.62 0.68 15.98
N LEU A 130 2.77 0.31 15.02
CA LEU A 130 2.15 -1.03 14.95
C LEU A 130 3.16 -2.15 14.71
N ASN A 131 4.04 -2.00 13.71
CA ASN A 131 5.02 -3.04 13.40
C ASN A 131 6.02 -3.25 14.55
N THR A 132 6.42 -2.20 15.27
CA THR A 132 7.30 -2.34 16.45
C THR A 132 6.59 -3.02 17.61
N LEU A 133 5.33 -2.68 17.88
CA LEU A 133 4.54 -3.33 18.92
C LEU A 133 4.41 -4.84 18.68
N PHE A 134 4.06 -5.24 17.45
CA PHE A 134 3.93 -6.65 17.10
C PHE A 134 5.27 -7.40 17.13
N LEU A 135 6.36 -6.77 16.69
CA LEU A 135 7.67 -7.39 16.75
C LEU A 135 8.16 -7.58 18.19
N SER A 136 7.89 -6.62 19.08
CA SER A 136 8.22 -6.73 20.49
C SER A 136 7.43 -7.86 21.17
N MET A 137 6.17 -8.05 20.79
CA MET A 137 5.32 -9.11 21.32
C MET A 137 5.77 -10.50 20.86
N MET A 138 6.27 -10.62 19.61
CA MET A 138 6.80 -11.89 19.07
C MET A 138 8.24 -12.21 19.48
N SER A 139 9.12 -11.21 19.50
CA SER A 139 10.57 -11.44 19.60
C SER A 139 11.09 -11.38 21.03
N GLY A 140 10.29 -10.91 22.00
CA GLY A 140 10.69 -10.73 23.40
C GLY A 140 11.84 -9.73 23.64
N LYS A 141 12.40 -9.14 22.58
CA LYS A 141 13.46 -8.14 22.63
C LYS A 141 12.87 -6.77 22.96
N GLY A 142 13.54 -6.03 23.84
CA GLY A 142 13.08 -4.73 24.32
C GLY A 142 12.77 -3.75 23.19
N ILE A 143 11.56 -3.16 23.27
CA ILE A 143 10.99 -2.16 22.35
C ILE A 143 12.02 -1.08 21.97
N LEU A 144 12.81 -0.60 22.94
CA LEU A 144 13.81 0.45 22.78
C LEU A 144 15.00 0.10 21.86
N ALA A 145 15.34 -1.17 21.68
CA ALA A 145 16.49 -1.55 20.85
C ALA A 145 16.12 -1.63 19.35
N LEU A 146 14.86 -1.93 19.04
CA LEU A 146 14.39 -2.12 17.66
C LEU A 146 13.91 -0.82 17.00
N ILE A 147 13.39 0.12 17.80
CA ILE A 147 12.91 1.44 17.33
C ILE A 147 13.98 2.23 16.59
N PRO A 148 15.18 2.51 17.14
CA PRO A 148 16.12 3.43 16.51
C PRO A 148 16.58 2.93 15.15
N MET A 149 16.85 1.63 15.02
CA MET A 149 17.25 1.03 13.74
C MET A 149 16.14 1.12 12.68
N ARG A 150 14.88 0.92 13.07
CA ARG A 150 13.73 1.05 12.16
C ARG A 150 13.42 2.49 11.79
N LEU A 151 13.57 3.41 12.74
CA LEU A 151 13.31 4.83 12.52
C LEU A 151 14.31 5.41 11.52
N VAL A 152 15.60 5.08 11.67
CA VAL A 152 16.65 5.46 10.72
C VAL A 152 16.40 4.84 9.34
N LYS A 153 16.14 3.53 9.27
CA LYS A 153 15.86 2.85 8.00
C LYS A 153 14.66 3.47 7.29
N ASN A 154 13.54 3.62 7.99
CA ASN A 154 12.31 4.14 7.39
C ASN A 154 12.43 5.62 7.02
N MET A 155 13.18 6.43 7.78
CA MET A 155 13.45 7.83 7.41
C MET A 155 14.26 7.96 6.13
N ILE A 156 15.25 7.08 5.91
CA ILE A 156 16.04 7.07 4.67
C ILE A 156 15.21 6.55 3.50
N MET A 157 14.41 5.52 3.74
CA MET A 157 13.61 4.87 2.69
C MET A 157 12.37 5.69 2.29
N TRP A 158 11.84 6.50 3.22
CA TRP A 158 10.68 7.37 3.02
C TRP A 158 10.77 8.29 1.78
N PRO A 159 11.81 9.12 1.60
CA PRO A 159 11.92 9.99 0.43
C PRO A 159 12.09 9.18 -0.87
N ILE A 160 12.79 8.04 -0.81
CA ILE A 160 13.02 7.16 -1.95
C ILE A 160 11.70 6.55 -2.43
N ASP A 161 10.93 5.95 -1.52
CA ASP A 161 9.63 5.34 -1.83
C ASP A 161 8.64 6.40 -2.31
N THR A 162 8.65 7.59 -1.70
CA THR A 162 7.79 8.71 -2.11
C THR A 162 8.12 9.19 -3.52
N ALA A 163 9.41 9.32 -3.85
CA ALA A 163 9.86 9.74 -5.18
C ALA A 163 9.53 8.68 -6.24
N LEU A 164 9.80 7.40 -5.97
CA LEU A 164 9.48 6.29 -6.86
C LEU A 164 7.98 6.23 -7.15
N PHE A 165 7.15 6.24 -6.10
CA PHE A 165 5.70 6.23 -6.27
C PHE A 165 5.22 7.45 -7.05
N TYR A 166 5.70 8.65 -6.72
CA TYR A 166 5.30 9.87 -7.41
C TYR A 166 5.67 9.85 -8.89
N LEU A 167 6.88 9.42 -9.24
CA LEU A 167 7.33 9.32 -10.63
C LEU A 167 6.46 8.34 -11.41
N ILE A 168 6.24 7.13 -10.88
CA ILE A 168 5.42 6.11 -11.54
C ILE A 168 3.97 6.57 -11.67
N ALA A 169 3.38 7.08 -10.60
CA ALA A 169 2.00 7.52 -10.60
C ALA A 169 1.77 8.70 -11.56
N LYS A 170 2.71 9.66 -11.61
CA LYS A 170 2.66 10.78 -12.56
C LYS A 170 2.83 10.30 -14.01
N LYS A 171 3.81 9.43 -14.29
CA LYS A 171 4.01 8.87 -15.63
C LYS A 171 2.81 8.06 -16.12
N MET A 172 2.13 7.34 -15.24
CA MET A 172 0.91 6.59 -15.58
C MET A 172 -0.32 7.50 -15.74
N GLU A 173 -0.38 8.63 -15.04
CA GLU A 173 -1.39 9.67 -15.26
C GLU A 173 -1.18 10.36 -16.61
N ASP A 174 0.06 10.71 -16.94
CA ASP A 174 0.47 11.30 -18.22
C ASP A 174 0.25 10.34 -19.40
N ALA A 175 0.55 9.06 -19.21
CA ALA A 175 0.27 7.99 -20.19
C ALA A 175 -1.25 7.71 -20.36
N GLY A 176 -2.11 8.37 -19.58
CA GLY A 176 -3.55 8.20 -19.66
C GLY A 176 -4.06 6.85 -19.15
N ILE A 177 -3.18 5.96 -18.65
CA ILE A 177 -3.54 4.63 -18.14
C ILE A 177 -4.48 4.76 -16.94
N VAL A 178 -4.25 5.74 -16.07
CA VAL A 178 -5.14 6.03 -14.93
C VAL A 178 -6.54 6.43 -15.43
N LYS A 179 -6.61 7.26 -16.48
CA LYS A 179 -7.88 7.68 -17.10
C LYS A 179 -8.54 6.52 -17.83
N ALA A 180 -7.78 5.68 -18.52
CA ALA A 180 -8.28 4.48 -19.19
C ALA A 180 -8.88 3.52 -18.17
N ILE A 181 -8.14 3.14 -17.12
CA ILE A 181 -8.63 2.24 -16.06
C ILE A 181 -9.87 2.82 -15.38
N ARG A 182 -9.91 4.13 -15.10
CA ARG A 182 -11.11 4.80 -14.55
C ARG A 182 -12.29 4.83 -15.53
N LYS A 183 -12.04 5.03 -16.83
CA LYS A 183 -13.07 5.04 -17.88
C LYS A 183 -13.65 3.64 -18.13
N PHE A 184 -12.80 2.61 -18.15
CA PHE A 184 -13.21 1.21 -18.25
C PHE A 184 -13.99 0.72 -17.02
N ARG A 185 -13.94 1.46 -15.90
CA ARG A 185 -14.64 1.16 -14.65
C ARG A 185 -16.08 1.69 -14.58
N LEU A 186 -16.45 2.68 -15.40
CA LEU A 186 -17.78 3.33 -15.36
C LEU A 186 -18.66 3.09 -16.61
N PRO A 187 -18.92 1.86 -17.08
CA PRO A 187 -19.97 1.64 -18.06
C PRO A 187 -21.41 1.84 -17.50
N GLY A 188 -21.57 2.28 -16.23
CA GLY A 188 -22.88 2.44 -15.59
C GLY A 188 -23.09 3.75 -14.80
N ALA A 189 -22.30 4.79 -15.05
CA ALA A 189 -22.54 6.14 -14.49
C ALA A 189 -23.14 7.12 -15.52
N ARG A 190 -23.81 6.56 -16.53
CA ARG A 190 -24.75 7.27 -17.41
C ARG A 190 -26.04 6.45 -17.46
N ALA A 191 -26.85 6.59 -16.42
CA ALA A 191 -28.28 6.31 -16.40
C ALA A 191 -28.83 7.02 -15.16
#